data_AF-A0A414NWT6-F1
#
_entry.id   AF-A0A414NWT6-F1
#
_cell.length_a   1.000
_cell.length_b   1.000
_cell.length_c   1.000
_cell.angle_alpha   90.00
_cell.angle_beta   90.00
_cell.angle_gamma   90.00
#
_symmetry.space_group_name_H-M   'P 1'
#
loop_
_entity.id
_entity.type
_entity.pdbx_description
1 polymer ?
#
loop_
_entity_poly.entity_id
_entity_poly.type
_entity_poly.pdbx_seq_one_letter_code
_entity_poly.pdbx_strand_id
1 'polypeptide(L)'
;MILIHQKGCVLMRHADFDVRLDGIMVRAAVRLHERMAFAFARGSLADYLRKIGMAEELGLGPQHNANLAKVEDAVLLLLAQKIRRARKSGTLKSFLQQINMLELLQKPNRPGKIGHNVKHLRRIQATGKKQDECVRPIMGNVIAGPFRSVP
;
A
#
# COMPACT_ATOMS: atom_id res chain seq x y z
N MET A 1 -41.35 29.86 -38.88
CA MET A 1 -40.93 28.58 -39.48
C MET A 1 -40.03 27.86 -38.49
N ILE A 2 -40.42 26.64 -38.15
CA ILE A 2 -39.96 25.81 -37.03
C ILE A 2 -38.64 25.13 -37.42
N LEU A 3 -37.66 24.99 -36.52
CA LEU A 3 -37.25 23.68 -35.94
C LEU A 3 -35.95 23.72 -35.07
N ILE A 4 -36.18 23.53 -33.76
CA ILE A 4 -35.62 22.46 -32.90
C ILE A 4 -34.10 22.41 -32.60
N HIS A 5 -33.79 22.82 -31.37
CA HIS A 5 -33.05 22.11 -30.28
C HIS A 5 -32.15 20.90 -30.61
N GLN A 6 -30.95 20.85 -30.01
CA GLN A 6 -30.17 19.69 -29.48
C GLN A 6 -28.69 20.14 -29.37
N LYS A 7 -27.88 19.91 -28.33
CA LYS A 7 -27.85 18.92 -27.25
C LYS A 7 -26.81 19.41 -26.22
N GLY A 8 -27.07 19.20 -24.93
CA GLY A 8 -26.10 19.45 -23.86
C GLY A 8 -24.78 18.72 -24.11
N CYS A 9 -23.68 19.46 -24.11
CA CYS A 9 -22.33 18.91 -24.24
C CYS A 9 -21.93 18.21 -22.94
N VAL A 10 -21.55 16.95 -23.11
CA VAL A 10 -21.19 15.93 -22.13
C VAL A 10 -19.91 16.30 -21.40
N LEU A 11 -19.99 17.08 -20.31
CA LEU A 11 -18.82 17.38 -19.47
C LEU A 11 -18.63 16.37 -18.32
N MET A 12 -19.64 15.55 -18.01
CA MET A 12 -19.61 14.67 -16.83
C MET A 12 -18.79 13.38 -17.02
N ARG A 13 -18.62 12.89 -18.25
CA ARG A 13 -17.94 11.60 -18.48
C ARG A 13 -16.42 11.65 -18.28
N HIS A 14 -15.80 12.82 -18.40
CA HIS A 14 -14.34 12.94 -18.30
C HIS A 14 -13.85 12.90 -16.86
N ALA A 15 -14.55 13.58 -15.94
CA ALA A 15 -14.20 13.61 -14.52
C ALA A 15 -14.24 12.21 -13.89
N ASP A 16 -15.30 11.44 -14.13
CA ASP A 16 -15.42 10.06 -13.60
C ASP A 16 -14.35 9.11 -14.17
N PHE A 17 -13.93 9.34 -15.41
CA PHE A 17 -12.92 8.53 -16.09
C PHE A 17 -11.50 8.87 -15.62
N ASP A 18 -11.25 10.14 -15.28
CA ASP A 18 -9.99 10.61 -14.67
C ASP A 18 -9.88 10.14 -13.22
N VAL A 19 -10.93 10.24 -12.42
CA VAL A 19 -11.00 9.67 -11.06
C VAL A 19 -10.71 8.16 -11.08
N ARG A 20 -11.20 7.45 -12.10
CA ARG A 20 -10.92 6.02 -12.26
C ARG A 20 -9.45 5.75 -12.61
N LEU A 21 -8.82 6.61 -13.41
CA LEU A 21 -7.39 6.49 -13.72
C LEU A 21 -6.53 6.80 -12.49
N ASP A 22 -6.88 7.82 -11.73
CA ASP A 22 -6.18 8.19 -10.49
C ASP A 22 -6.24 7.03 -9.48
N GLY A 23 -7.40 6.41 -9.32
CA GLY A 23 -7.55 5.19 -8.51
C GLY A 23 -6.67 4.03 -9.00
N ILE A 24 -6.49 3.87 -10.32
CA ILE A 24 -5.57 2.86 -10.89
C ILE A 24 -4.11 3.23 -10.57
N MET A 25 -3.72 4.50 -10.75
CA MET A 25 -2.36 4.96 -10.50
C MET A 25 -1.96 4.77 -9.03
N VAL A 26 -2.83 5.15 -8.08
CA VAL A 26 -2.57 4.98 -6.65
C VAL A 26 -2.39 3.50 -6.29
N ARG A 27 -3.30 2.63 -6.74
CA ARG A 27 -3.18 1.18 -6.47
C ARG A 27 -1.95 0.58 -7.13
N ALA A 28 -1.61 1.01 -8.35
CA ALA A 28 -0.42 0.56 -9.05
C ALA A 28 0.86 0.98 -8.32
N ALA A 29 0.92 2.23 -7.81
CA ALA A 29 2.04 2.75 -7.05
C ALA A 29 2.28 1.93 -5.77
N VAL A 30 1.22 1.70 -4.98
CA VAL A 30 1.31 0.88 -3.75
C VAL A 30 1.81 -0.53 -4.07
N ARG A 31 1.22 -1.19 -5.09
CA ARG A 31 1.63 -2.55 -5.50
C ARG A 31 3.07 -2.59 -6.01
N LEU A 32 3.51 -1.56 -6.73
CA LEU A 32 4.87 -1.49 -7.23
C LEU A 32 5.85 -1.30 -6.06
N HIS A 33 5.55 -0.40 -5.13
CA HIS A 33 6.33 -0.20 -3.92
C HIS A 33 6.48 -1.51 -3.12
N GLU A 34 5.37 -2.20 -2.82
CA GLU A 34 5.39 -3.49 -2.10
C GLU A 34 6.31 -4.52 -2.77
N ARG A 35 6.24 -4.64 -4.10
CA ARG A 35 7.08 -5.57 -4.87
C ARG A 35 8.54 -5.14 -4.90
N MET A 36 8.82 -3.84 -5.02
CA MET A 36 10.18 -3.32 -4.95
C MET A 36 10.79 -3.53 -3.57
N ALA A 37 10.05 -3.25 -2.49
CA ALA A 37 10.49 -3.51 -1.13
C ALA A 37 10.82 -4.98 -0.91
N PHE A 38 9.97 -5.89 -1.41
CA PHE A 38 10.22 -7.32 -1.37
C PHE A 38 11.44 -7.75 -2.20
N ALA A 39 11.59 -7.22 -3.42
CA ALA A 39 12.73 -7.51 -4.28
C ALA A 39 14.04 -6.98 -3.69
N PHE A 40 14.01 -5.80 -3.07
CA PHE A 40 15.12 -5.17 -2.37
C PHE A 40 15.57 -6.00 -1.17
N ALA A 41 14.62 -6.46 -0.34
CA ALA A 41 14.92 -7.35 0.80
C ALA A 41 15.61 -8.66 0.37
N ARG A 42 15.42 -9.09 -0.89
CA ARG A 42 16.05 -10.27 -1.49
C ARG A 42 17.32 -9.97 -2.28
N GLY A 43 17.76 -8.70 -2.36
CA GLY A 43 18.92 -8.29 -3.17
C GLY A 43 18.68 -8.39 -4.69
N SER A 44 17.42 -8.41 -5.14
CA SER A 44 17.02 -8.66 -6.54
C SER A 44 16.30 -7.47 -7.20
N LEU A 45 16.40 -6.27 -6.60
CA LEU A 45 15.66 -5.08 -7.06
C LEU A 45 16.00 -4.69 -8.50
N ALA A 46 17.27 -4.70 -8.87
CA ALA A 46 17.72 -4.35 -10.22
C ALA A 46 17.14 -5.32 -11.28
N ASP A 47 17.15 -6.62 -11.01
CA ASP A 47 16.60 -7.63 -11.90
C ASP A 47 15.08 -7.53 -11.99
N TYR A 48 14.40 -7.23 -10.89
CA TYR A 48 12.96 -6.96 -10.89
C TYR A 48 12.62 -5.77 -11.80
N LEU A 49 13.33 -4.65 -11.65
CA LEU A 49 13.13 -3.45 -12.48
C LEU A 49 13.45 -3.70 -13.96
N ARG A 50 14.41 -4.57 -14.25
CA ARG A 50 14.71 -5.00 -15.62
C ARG A 50 13.59 -5.85 -16.21
N LYS A 51 13.07 -6.81 -15.43
CA LYS A 51 11.96 -7.70 -15.84
C LYS A 51 10.70 -6.93 -16.19
N ILE A 52 10.40 -5.84 -15.48
CA ILE A 52 9.23 -4.99 -15.77
C ILE A 52 9.51 -3.87 -16.78
N GLY A 53 10.73 -3.82 -17.37
CA GLY A 53 11.10 -2.86 -18.40
C GLY A 53 11.18 -1.42 -17.89
N MET A 54 11.67 -1.21 -16.65
CA MET A 54 11.90 0.12 -16.07
C MET A 54 13.38 0.44 -15.86
N ALA A 55 14.25 -0.57 -15.81
CA ALA A 55 15.68 -0.36 -15.53
C ALA A 55 16.38 0.56 -16.56
N GLU A 56 16.14 0.34 -17.86
CA GLU A 56 16.78 1.10 -18.94
C GLU A 56 16.40 2.59 -18.90
N GLU A 57 15.12 2.90 -18.70
CA GLU A 57 14.61 4.27 -18.63
C GLU A 57 15.07 5.03 -17.39
N LEU A 58 15.47 4.31 -16.34
CA LEU A 58 16.00 4.88 -15.10
C LEU A 58 17.52 5.00 -15.11
N GLY A 59 18.19 4.61 -16.20
CA GLY A 59 19.65 4.58 -16.27
C GLY A 59 20.28 3.56 -15.30
N LEU A 60 19.49 2.59 -14.84
CA LEU A 60 19.96 1.47 -14.04
C LEU A 60 20.63 0.50 -15.01
N GLY A 61 21.92 0.73 -15.29
CA GLY A 61 22.73 -0.15 -16.13
C GLY A 61 22.90 -1.56 -15.53
N PRO A 62 24.03 -2.25 -15.75
CA PRO A 62 24.30 -3.55 -15.11
C PRO A 62 24.42 -3.50 -13.57
N GLN A 63 24.18 -2.34 -12.95
CA GLN A 63 24.32 -2.16 -11.51
C GLN A 63 23.34 -3.06 -10.76
N HIS A 64 23.86 -4.01 -9.99
CA HIS A 64 23.08 -4.93 -9.17
C HIS A 64 22.59 -4.27 -7.86
N ASN A 65 23.28 -3.22 -7.41
CA ASN A 65 23.04 -2.58 -6.11
C ASN A 65 22.19 -1.32 -6.24
N ALA A 66 20.96 -1.46 -6.73
CA ALA A 66 19.99 -0.36 -6.66
C ALA A 66 19.55 -0.15 -5.20
N ASN A 67 19.74 1.05 -4.66
CA ASN A 67 19.18 1.42 -3.36
C ASN A 67 17.71 1.82 -3.55
N LEU A 68 16.80 1.11 -2.89
CA LEU A 68 15.35 1.35 -2.97
C LEU A 68 15.00 2.83 -2.75
N ALA A 69 15.51 3.45 -1.68
CA ALA A 69 15.21 4.83 -1.33
C ALA A 69 15.69 5.85 -2.38
N LYS A 70 16.69 5.49 -3.20
CA LYS A 70 17.20 6.37 -4.27
C LYS A 70 16.40 6.25 -5.56
N VAL A 71 15.79 5.09 -5.81
CA VAL A 71 15.13 4.79 -7.10
C VAL A 71 13.61 4.85 -7.02
N GLU A 72 13.03 4.75 -5.82
CA GLU A 72 11.59 4.63 -5.61
C GLU A 72 10.81 5.76 -6.28
N ASP A 73 11.13 7.02 -5.98
CA ASP A 73 10.41 8.18 -6.54
C ASP A 73 10.47 8.21 -8.07
N ALA A 74 11.64 7.91 -8.64
CA ALA A 74 11.84 7.89 -10.08
C ALA A 74 11.03 6.75 -10.73
N VAL A 75 10.99 5.57 -10.11
CA VAL A 75 10.19 4.43 -10.56
C VAL A 75 8.69 4.76 -10.51
N LEU A 76 8.21 5.36 -9.43
CA LEU A 76 6.80 5.72 -9.25
C LEU A 76 6.38 6.81 -10.24
N LEU A 77 7.24 7.81 -10.47
CA LEU A 77 7.01 8.85 -11.48
C LEU A 77 6.94 8.24 -12.88
N LEU A 78 7.86 7.33 -13.20
CA LEU A 78 7.90 6.64 -14.48
C LEU A 78 6.65 5.78 -14.69
N LEU A 79 6.21 5.03 -13.66
CA LEU A 79 4.98 4.26 -13.69
C LEU A 79 3.78 5.16 -14.04
N ALA A 80 3.63 6.30 -13.36
CA ALA A 80 2.54 7.23 -13.62
C ALA A 80 2.57 7.75 -15.07
N GLN A 81 3.76 8.08 -15.59
CA GLN A 81 3.94 8.51 -16.98
C GLN A 81 3.54 7.41 -17.97
N LYS A 82 3.99 6.17 -17.75
CA LYS A 82 3.64 5.03 -18.61
C LYS A 82 2.14 4.72 -18.59
N ILE A 83 1.49 4.77 -17.43
CA ILE A 83 0.03 4.60 -17.31
C ILE A 83 -0.71 5.69 -18.11
N ARG A 84 -0.30 6.95 -17.97
CA ARG A 84 -0.89 8.07 -18.72
C ARG A 84 -0.71 7.92 -20.23
N ARG A 85 0.49 7.52 -20.68
CA ARG A 85 0.77 7.26 -22.11
C ARG A 85 -0.07 6.09 -22.62
N ALA A 86 -0.07 4.96 -21.91
CA ALA A 86 -0.81 3.76 -22.28
C ALA A 86 -2.32 4.00 -22.33
N ARG A 87 -2.85 4.92 -21.51
CA ARG A 87 -4.23 5.38 -21.64
C ARG A 87 -4.46 6.13 -22.95
N LYS A 88 -3.60 7.12 -23.26
CA LYS A 88 -3.73 7.94 -24.48
C LYS A 88 -3.64 7.09 -25.76
N SER A 89 -2.83 6.04 -25.76
CA SER A 89 -2.67 5.11 -26.89
C SER A 89 -3.65 3.94 -26.88
N GLY A 90 -4.51 3.80 -25.87
CA GLY A 90 -5.43 2.67 -25.74
C GLY A 90 -4.77 1.33 -25.37
N THR A 91 -3.49 1.33 -24.98
CA THR A 91 -2.69 0.13 -24.65
C THR A 91 -2.59 -0.17 -23.15
N LEU A 92 -3.38 0.52 -22.31
CA LEU A 92 -3.34 0.39 -20.84
C LEU A 92 -3.46 -1.06 -20.34
N LYS A 93 -4.33 -1.87 -20.96
CA LYS A 93 -4.50 -3.29 -20.61
C LYS A 93 -3.22 -4.10 -20.81
N SER A 94 -2.57 -3.92 -21.95
CA SER A 94 -1.32 -4.60 -22.28
C SER A 94 -0.19 -4.16 -21.34
N PHE A 95 -0.09 -2.86 -21.06
CA PHE A 95 0.90 -2.35 -20.11
C PHE A 95 0.71 -2.93 -18.70
N LEU A 96 -0.51 -2.92 -18.17
CA LEU A 96 -0.80 -3.48 -16.85
C LEU A 96 -0.57 -5.00 -16.81
N GLN A 97 -0.83 -5.72 -17.91
CA GLN A 97 -0.50 -7.13 -18.01
C GLN A 97 1.02 -7.38 -17.96
N GLN A 98 1.82 -6.58 -18.65
CA GLN A 98 3.28 -6.69 -18.66
C GLN A 98 3.88 -6.54 -17.25
N ILE A 99 3.34 -5.60 -16.45
CA ILE A 99 3.80 -5.39 -15.07
C ILE A 99 3.05 -6.27 -14.04
N ASN A 100 2.25 -7.25 -14.50
CA ASN A 100 1.43 -8.14 -13.67
C ASN A 100 0.51 -7.38 -12.70
N MET A 101 -0.28 -6.44 -13.21
CA MET A 101 -1.25 -5.60 -12.47
C MET A 101 -2.60 -5.50 -13.21
N LEU A 102 -2.97 -6.52 -13.97
CA LEU A 102 -4.20 -6.53 -14.77
C LEU A 102 -5.47 -6.45 -13.90
N GLU A 103 -5.40 -6.93 -12.66
CA GLU A 103 -6.46 -6.85 -11.65
C GLU A 103 -6.91 -5.42 -11.38
N LEU A 104 -6.06 -4.41 -11.64
CA LEU A 104 -6.41 -3.01 -11.41
C LEU A 104 -7.49 -2.48 -12.37
N LEU A 105 -7.69 -3.15 -13.50
CA LEU A 105 -8.75 -2.85 -14.45
C LEU A 105 -10.09 -3.50 -14.09
N GLN A 106 -10.07 -4.50 -13.21
CA GLN A 106 -11.32 -5.07 -12.70
C GLN A 106 -12.02 -3.97 -11.90
N LYS A 107 -13.34 -3.85 -12.07
CA LYS A 107 -14.12 -3.03 -11.13
C LYS A 107 -13.76 -3.52 -9.74
N PRO A 108 -13.55 -2.63 -8.76
CA PRO A 108 -13.40 -3.08 -7.39
C PRO A 108 -14.61 -3.96 -7.13
N ASN A 109 -14.38 -5.26 -6.91
CA ASN A 109 -15.38 -6.06 -6.25
C ASN A 109 -15.73 -5.23 -5.03
N ARG A 110 -17.00 -4.79 -4.92
CA ARG A 110 -17.50 -4.11 -3.72
C ARG A 110 -16.84 -4.85 -2.58
N PRO A 111 -16.12 -4.19 -1.65
CA PRO A 111 -15.41 -4.90 -0.62
C PRO A 111 -16.43 -5.81 0.03
N GLY A 112 -16.36 -7.10 -0.32
CA GLY A 112 -17.14 -8.12 0.35
C GLY A 112 -16.65 -7.97 1.75
N LYS A 113 -17.53 -7.46 2.62
CA LYS A 113 -17.23 -6.96 3.96
C LYS A 113 -15.95 -7.63 4.42
N ILE A 114 -14.85 -6.87 4.48
CA ILE A 114 -13.70 -7.30 5.26
C ILE A 114 -14.29 -7.35 6.66
N GLY A 115 -14.92 -8.47 6.99
CA GLY A 115 -15.35 -8.77 8.32
C GLY A 115 -14.06 -8.70 9.06
N HIS A 116 -13.92 -7.66 9.89
CA HIS A 116 -12.93 -7.61 10.93
C HIS A 116 -13.12 -8.91 11.72
N ASN A 117 -12.45 -9.98 11.32
CA ASN A 117 -12.43 -11.22 12.05
C ASN A 117 -11.37 -11.03 13.13
N VAL A 118 -11.70 -10.14 14.07
CA VAL A 118 -10.91 -9.86 15.27
C VAL A 118 -10.86 -11.08 16.20
N LYS A 119 -11.48 -12.21 15.83
CA LYS A 119 -11.43 -13.44 16.64
C LYS A 119 -10.05 -14.11 16.62
N HIS A 120 -9.19 -13.82 15.64
CA HIS A 120 -7.85 -14.43 15.61
C HIS A 120 -6.80 -13.68 16.45
N LEU A 121 -7.00 -12.38 16.70
CA LEU A 121 -6.12 -11.59 17.57
C LEU A 121 -6.31 -11.90 19.07
N ARG A 122 -7.39 -12.60 19.46
CA ARG A 122 -7.59 -13.06 20.85
C ARG A 122 -6.98 -14.43 21.17
N ARG A 123 -6.31 -15.10 20.22
CA ARG A 123 -5.72 -16.43 20.49
C ARG A 123 -4.27 -16.40 20.95
N ILE A 124 -3.51 -15.36 20.61
CA ILE A 124 -2.10 -15.26 21.00
C ILE A 124 -1.94 -14.93 22.50
N GLN A 125 -2.99 -14.44 23.18
CA GLN A 125 -2.99 -14.25 24.64
C GLN A 125 -3.39 -15.51 25.43
N ALA A 126 -3.78 -16.61 24.77
CA ALA A 126 -4.42 -17.75 25.45
C ALA A 126 -3.52 -18.97 25.67
N THR A 127 -2.21 -18.90 25.39
CA THR A 127 -1.28 -19.99 25.70
C THR A 127 0.08 -19.46 26.16
N GLY A 128 0.09 -18.74 27.27
CA GLY A 128 1.21 -18.66 28.20
C GLY A 128 0.73 -19.19 29.54
N LYS A 129 1.01 -20.46 29.81
CA LYS A 129 0.58 -21.20 30.99
C LYS A 129 1.35 -20.76 32.26
N LYS A 130 0.65 -20.88 33.41
CA LYS A 130 1.14 -21.17 34.79
C LYS A 130 1.80 -20.00 35.54
N GLN A 131 1.50 -19.65 36.79
CA GLN A 131 0.87 -20.27 37.98
C GLN A 131 0.22 -19.12 38.80
N ASP A 132 -1.05 -19.23 39.17
CA ASP A 132 -1.55 -19.58 40.52
C ASP A 132 -1.15 -18.61 41.66
N GLU A 133 -2.21 -18.11 42.32
CA GLU A 133 -2.28 -17.74 43.74
C GLU A 133 -2.02 -16.28 44.14
N CYS A 134 -3.04 -15.43 43.97
CA CYS A 134 -3.21 -14.22 44.79
C CYS A 134 -3.81 -14.61 46.15
N VAL A 135 -2.96 -14.96 47.13
CA VAL A 135 -3.32 -14.92 48.54
C VAL A 135 -3.35 -13.46 49.00
N ARG A 136 -4.45 -13.11 49.68
CA ARG A 136 -4.75 -11.82 50.33
C ARG A 136 -3.59 -11.34 51.22
N PRO A 137 -3.28 -10.03 51.31
CA PRO A 137 -2.60 -9.52 52.49
C PRO A 137 -3.61 -9.33 53.62
N ILE A 138 -3.50 -10.20 54.62
CA ILE A 138 -4.12 -10.06 55.94
C ILE A 138 -3.44 -8.90 56.68
N MET A 139 -4.23 -8.11 57.41
CA MET A 139 -3.76 -7.04 58.28
C MET A 139 -2.69 -7.54 59.26
N GLY A 140 -1.56 -6.83 59.33
CA GLY A 140 -0.54 -7.01 60.35
C GLY A 140 0.06 -5.67 60.71
N ASN A 141 -0.15 -5.26 61.96
CA ASN A 141 0.45 -4.09 62.61
C ASN A 141 1.97 -4.02 62.41
N VAL A 142 2.56 -2.83 62.56
CA VAL A 142 3.66 -2.51 63.51
C VAL A 142 4.36 -1.19 63.14
N ILE A 143 4.09 -0.18 63.98
CA ILE A 143 4.97 0.88 64.53
C ILE A 143 5.42 2.04 63.64
N ALA A 144 4.91 3.22 64.00
CA ALA A 144 5.43 4.55 63.65
C ALA A 144 6.73 4.85 64.41
N GLY A 145 7.75 5.32 63.69
CA GLY A 145 8.95 5.95 64.24
C GLY A 145 9.13 7.36 63.65
N PRO A 146 9.55 8.38 64.42
CA PRO A 146 9.45 9.77 64.00
C PRO A 146 10.62 10.19 63.11
N PHE A 147 10.30 10.93 62.05
CA PHE A 147 11.26 11.67 61.23
C PHE A 147 11.95 12.74 62.08
N ARG A 148 13.29 12.71 62.14
CA ARG A 148 14.10 13.86 62.55
C ARG A 148 14.43 14.69 61.31
N SER A 149 13.89 15.89 61.26
CA SER A 149 14.35 17.00 60.43
C SER A 149 15.61 17.59 61.05
N VAL A 150 16.63 17.88 60.24
CA VAL A 150 17.73 18.76 60.65
C VAL A 150 18.09 19.63 59.42
N PRO A 151 18.30 20.95 59.60
CA PRO A 151 18.57 21.91 58.52
C PRO A 151 19.89 21.67 57.77
#